data_AF-A0A7X7P657-F1
#
_entry.id   AF-A0A7X7P657-F1
#
_cell.length_a   1.000
_cell.length_b   1.000
_cell.length_c   1.000
_cell.angle_alpha   90.00
_cell.angle_beta   90.00
_cell.angle_gamma   90.00
#
_symmetry.space_group_name_H-M   'P 1'
#
loop_
_entity.id
_entity.type
_entity.pdbx_description
1 polymer ?
#
loop_
_entity_poly.entity_id
_entity_poly.type
_entity_poly.pdbx_seq_one_letter_code
_entity_poly.pdbx_strand_id
1 'polypeptide(L)'
;MNRYKLLAFLGCFIFLLNGCDEKKTVKTSALENCPEKAVYDSNSTGEYDPIASLDAVPCGAVNLWGSSMPKSFNMWQDYNSFSAGLMGLMFEPLVSLHSTEDREIGILAESFEISEDGKTFTFRLDPKARFSDGKKITAEDVQFYYDVIMDPKNLTPIFKVGLSRFERPVIIDSLTLSITAKEVHWGNFWEAAGMLAFPKHLWKDLDFNSIRYDFPIVSGPYKIKTFREDRFVELERRADWWGFQKKWNHGKYNFQTIR
;
A
#
# COMPACT_ATOMS: atom_id res chain seq x y z
N MET A 1 -47.08 -42.96 -67.26
CA MET A 1 -48.19 -43.23 -66.30
C MET A 1 -47.55 -43.62 -64.98
N ASN A 2 -47.74 -43.01 -63.82
CA ASN A 2 -48.66 -41.98 -63.30
C ASN A 2 -47.92 -41.36 -62.07
N ARG A 3 -47.66 -40.05 -62.07
CA ARG A 3 -48.41 -38.97 -61.37
C ARG A 3 -48.15 -38.83 -59.86
N TYR A 4 -47.41 -37.75 -59.55
CA TYR A 4 -47.54 -36.78 -58.45
C TYR A 4 -48.25 -37.16 -57.15
N LYS A 5 -47.60 -36.89 -56.01
CA LYS A 5 -48.15 -35.98 -54.99
C LYS A 5 -47.06 -35.32 -54.15
N LEU A 6 -47.05 -34.00 -54.23
CA LEU A 6 -46.30 -33.02 -53.46
C LEU A 6 -46.88 -32.98 -52.03
N LEU A 7 -46.04 -33.03 -51.00
CA LEU A 7 -46.40 -32.59 -49.65
C LEU A 7 -45.22 -31.82 -49.07
N ALA A 8 -45.32 -30.50 -49.16
CA ALA A 8 -44.45 -29.56 -48.48
C ALA A 8 -44.77 -29.60 -46.98
N PHE A 9 -43.88 -30.17 -46.18
CA PHE A 9 -43.89 -29.95 -44.74
C PHE A 9 -43.00 -28.75 -44.43
N LEU A 10 -43.66 -27.63 -44.18
CA LEU A 10 -43.08 -26.41 -43.62
C LEU A 10 -42.66 -26.72 -42.17
N GLY A 11 -41.44 -27.24 -41.99
CA GLY A 11 -40.84 -27.43 -40.67
C GLY A 11 -40.45 -26.09 -40.08
N CYS A 12 -41.32 -25.53 -39.24
CA CYS A 12 -41.05 -24.34 -38.45
C CYS A 12 -39.84 -24.60 -37.55
N PHE A 13 -38.69 -24.02 -37.89
CA PHE A 13 -37.49 -24.03 -37.04
C PHE A 13 -37.75 -23.10 -35.86
N ILE A 14 -38.32 -23.65 -34.78
CA ILE A 14 -38.43 -22.94 -33.51
C ILE A 14 -37.01 -22.84 -32.95
N PHE A 15 -36.36 -21.70 -33.18
CA PHE A 15 -35.23 -21.27 -32.37
C PHE A 15 -35.76 -21.07 -30.94
N LEU A 16 -35.62 -22.09 -30.10
CA LEU A 16 -35.71 -21.92 -28.67
C LEU A 16 -34.52 -21.06 -28.26
N LEU A 17 -34.74 -19.75 -28.19
CA LEU A 17 -33.95 -18.85 -27.38
C LEU A 17 -34.02 -19.40 -25.95
N ASN A 18 -32.99 -20.15 -25.54
CA ASN A 18 -32.79 -20.42 -24.13
C ASN A 18 -32.65 -19.07 -23.45
N GLY A 19 -33.70 -18.70 -22.72
CA GLY A 19 -33.77 -17.48 -21.96
C GLY A 19 -32.57 -17.39 -21.02
N CYS A 20 -31.90 -16.23 -21.06
CA CYS A 20 -31.14 -15.76 -19.92
C CYS A 20 -32.13 -15.50 -18.78
N ASP A 21 -32.42 -16.52 -17.97
CA ASP A 21 -33.01 -16.27 -16.66
C ASP A 21 -32.58 -17.35 -15.66
N GLU A 22 -31.27 -17.47 -15.49
CA GLU A 22 -30.75 -17.73 -14.15
C GLU A 22 -30.00 -16.48 -13.74
N LYS A 23 -30.67 -15.61 -12.98
CA LYS A 23 -29.98 -14.87 -11.92
C LYS A 23 -29.33 -15.93 -11.05
N LYS A 24 -28.09 -16.31 -11.38
CA LYS A 24 -27.20 -16.93 -10.41
C LYS A 24 -27.14 -15.93 -9.27
N THR A 25 -27.92 -16.20 -8.24
CA THR A 25 -27.76 -15.58 -6.94
C THR A 25 -26.34 -15.93 -6.57
N VAL A 26 -25.43 -15.00 -6.85
CA VAL A 26 -24.09 -15.06 -6.28
C VAL A 26 -24.38 -15.16 -4.80
N LYS A 27 -24.12 -16.33 -4.22
CA LYS A 27 -24.00 -16.43 -2.78
C LYS A 27 -22.81 -15.53 -2.47
N THR A 28 -23.07 -14.24 -2.27
CA THR A 28 -22.30 -13.43 -1.36
C THR A 28 -22.33 -14.27 -0.11
N SER A 29 -21.26 -15.01 0.16
CA SER A 29 -20.96 -15.37 1.53
C SER A 29 -21.01 -14.03 2.24
N ALA A 30 -22.12 -13.75 2.92
CA ALA A 30 -22.19 -12.66 3.84
C ALA A 30 -20.92 -12.82 4.67
N LEU A 31 -20.03 -11.84 4.60
CA LEU A 31 -18.87 -11.87 5.47
C LEU A 31 -19.45 -11.81 6.87
N GLU A 32 -19.50 -12.96 7.52
CA GLU A 32 -20.13 -13.13 8.82
C GLU A 32 -19.42 -12.15 9.78
N ASN A 33 -20.21 -11.37 10.52
CA ASN A 33 -19.78 -10.43 11.57
C ASN A 33 -19.19 -9.07 11.13
N CYS A 34 -19.64 -8.49 10.01
CA CYS A 34 -19.36 -7.07 9.75
C CYS A 34 -20.08 -6.16 10.78
N PRO A 35 -19.41 -5.14 11.35
CA PRO A 35 -20.07 -4.20 12.23
C PRO A 35 -21.07 -3.33 11.44
N GLU A 36 -22.16 -2.88 12.08
CA GLU A 36 -23.15 -2.01 11.41
C GLU A 36 -22.57 -0.65 11.00
N LYS A 37 -21.57 -0.18 11.76
CA LYS A 37 -20.88 1.09 11.52
C LYS A 37 -19.41 0.98 11.86
N ALA A 38 -18.59 1.81 11.22
CA ALA A 38 -17.22 1.98 11.64
C ALA A 38 -17.14 2.54 13.07
N VAL A 39 -16.16 2.06 13.84
CA VAL A 39 -15.83 2.58 15.16
C VAL A 39 -14.43 3.17 15.08
N TYR A 40 -14.33 4.46 15.37
CA TYR A 40 -13.09 5.21 15.33
C TYR A 40 -12.67 5.60 16.75
N ASP A 41 -11.35 5.66 17.00
CA ASP A 41 -10.82 6.11 18.28
C ASP A 41 -11.09 7.61 18.47
N SER A 42 -11.79 7.96 19.54
CA SER A 42 -12.11 9.35 19.90
C SER A 42 -10.87 10.22 20.14
N ASN A 43 -9.73 9.61 20.47
CA ASN A 43 -8.44 10.29 20.67
C ASN A 43 -7.65 10.48 19.37
N SER A 44 -8.25 10.17 18.22
CA SER A 44 -7.58 10.33 16.93
C SER A 44 -7.29 11.79 16.60
N THR A 45 -6.11 12.07 16.07
CA THR A 45 -5.60 13.42 15.81
C THR A 45 -5.58 13.77 14.32
N GLY A 46 -5.36 15.05 14.01
CA GLY A 46 -5.26 15.55 12.64
C GLY A 46 -6.61 15.86 11.98
N GLU A 47 -6.58 16.00 10.68
CA GLU A 47 -7.76 16.24 9.83
C GLU A 47 -8.25 14.95 9.17
N TYR A 48 -9.47 14.97 8.62
CA TYR A 48 -10.02 13.87 7.84
C TYR A 48 -9.63 14.00 6.38
N ASP A 49 -9.44 12.86 5.72
CA ASP A 49 -9.26 12.83 4.28
C ASP A 49 -10.61 13.14 3.58
N PRO A 50 -10.72 14.23 2.81
CA PRO A 50 -12.01 14.68 2.26
C PRO A 50 -12.63 13.73 1.24
N ILE A 51 -11.85 12.78 0.70
CA ILE A 51 -12.37 11.76 -0.23
C ILE A 51 -12.77 10.46 0.49
N ALA A 52 -12.50 10.33 1.79
CA ALA A 52 -12.85 9.15 2.58
C ALA A 52 -14.28 9.25 3.11
N SER A 53 -15.04 8.16 2.98
CA SER A 53 -16.38 8.06 3.57
C SER A 53 -16.27 7.54 5.00
N LEU A 54 -16.73 8.35 5.98
CA LEU A 54 -16.75 7.92 7.39
C LEU A 54 -17.75 6.79 7.66
N ASP A 55 -18.74 6.61 6.78
CA ASP A 55 -19.71 5.51 6.83
C ASP A 55 -19.14 4.19 6.31
N ALA A 56 -17.92 4.20 5.73
CA ALA A 56 -17.29 3.00 5.22
C ALA A 56 -16.98 2.02 6.35
N VAL A 57 -17.63 0.86 6.32
CA VAL A 57 -17.48 -0.19 7.34
C VAL A 57 -16.21 -1.00 7.06
N PRO A 58 -15.30 -1.19 8.05
CA PRO A 58 -14.07 -1.96 7.87
C PRO A 58 -14.34 -3.47 7.90
N CYS A 59 -14.93 -3.98 6.82
CA CYS A 59 -15.24 -5.38 6.66
C CYS A 59 -15.10 -5.84 5.21
N GLY A 60 -15.14 -7.14 5.02
CA GLY A 60 -15.33 -7.74 3.73
C GLY A 60 -14.06 -8.08 2.98
N ALA A 61 -14.23 -8.59 1.77
CA ALA A 61 -13.13 -8.92 0.89
C ALA A 61 -13.34 -8.25 -0.47
N VAL A 62 -12.25 -7.77 -1.05
CA VAL A 62 -12.22 -7.33 -2.44
C VAL A 62 -11.29 -8.23 -3.22
N ASN A 63 -11.74 -8.69 -4.39
CA ASN A 63 -10.91 -9.42 -5.34
C ASN A 63 -10.65 -8.49 -6.53
N LEU A 64 -9.38 -8.21 -6.79
CA LEU A 64 -8.90 -7.34 -7.85
C LEU A 64 -8.18 -8.18 -8.89
N TRP A 65 -8.33 -7.81 -10.15
CA TRP A 65 -7.48 -8.38 -11.19
C TRP A 65 -6.09 -7.77 -11.08
N GLY A 66 -5.09 -8.60 -10.82
CA GLY A 66 -3.68 -8.22 -10.91
C GLY A 66 -3.13 -8.43 -12.31
N SER A 67 -2.14 -7.62 -12.70
CA SER A 67 -1.29 -7.92 -13.85
C SER A 67 -0.50 -9.22 -13.64
N SER A 68 0.36 -9.59 -14.59
CA SER A 68 1.30 -10.71 -14.42
C SER A 68 2.04 -10.61 -13.08
N MET A 69 2.12 -11.73 -12.36
CA MET A 69 2.80 -11.81 -11.06
C MET A 69 4.27 -11.38 -11.24
N PRO A 70 4.78 -10.44 -10.44
CA PRO A 70 6.17 -10.01 -10.57
C PRO A 70 7.12 -11.10 -10.06
N LYS A 71 8.38 -11.00 -10.48
CA LYS A 71 9.44 -11.92 -10.00
C LYS A 71 9.82 -11.65 -8.56
N SER A 72 9.39 -10.53 -8.00
CA SER A 72 9.61 -10.17 -6.61
C SER A 72 8.51 -9.21 -6.16
N PHE A 73 8.06 -9.33 -4.92
CA PHE A 73 7.25 -8.30 -4.28
C PHE A 73 8.11 -7.12 -3.80
N ASN A 74 9.42 -7.33 -3.63
CA ASN A 74 10.35 -6.27 -3.30
C ASN A 74 10.43 -5.23 -4.43
N MET A 75 9.64 -4.16 -4.28
CA MET A 75 9.55 -3.08 -5.26
C MET A 75 10.86 -2.35 -5.49
N TRP A 76 11.79 -2.41 -4.51
CA TRP A 76 13.08 -1.75 -4.61
C TRP A 76 14.02 -2.46 -5.58
N GLN A 77 13.82 -3.78 -5.78
CA GLN A 77 14.54 -4.58 -6.77
C GLN A 77 13.81 -4.68 -8.11
N ASP A 78 12.50 -4.91 -8.08
CA ASP A 78 11.64 -5.08 -9.25
C ASP A 78 10.46 -4.11 -9.17
N TYR A 79 10.69 -2.89 -9.69
CA TYR A 79 9.70 -1.83 -9.64
C TYR A 79 8.68 -1.96 -10.79
N ASN A 80 7.43 -2.22 -10.41
CA ASN A 80 6.28 -2.21 -11.32
C ASN A 80 5.03 -1.81 -10.54
N SER A 81 3.92 -1.55 -11.24
CA SER A 81 2.68 -1.10 -10.59
C SER A 81 2.13 -2.09 -9.56
N PHE A 82 2.33 -3.40 -9.79
CA PHE A 82 1.90 -4.44 -8.86
C PHE A 82 2.73 -4.40 -7.57
N SER A 83 4.06 -4.45 -7.67
CA SER A 83 4.93 -4.42 -6.49
C SER A 83 4.83 -3.09 -5.73
N ALA A 84 4.73 -1.96 -6.43
CA ALA A 84 4.53 -0.65 -5.81
C ALA A 84 3.18 -0.55 -5.07
N GLY A 85 2.09 -1.02 -5.67
CA GLY A 85 0.77 -1.03 -5.02
C GLY A 85 0.73 -1.97 -3.81
N LEU A 86 1.32 -3.16 -3.94
CA LEU A 86 1.43 -4.13 -2.84
C LEU A 86 2.24 -3.57 -1.67
N MET A 87 3.42 -3.01 -1.95
CA MET A 87 4.29 -2.43 -0.94
C MET A 87 3.68 -1.16 -0.31
N GLY A 88 2.95 -0.34 -1.07
CA GLY A 88 2.25 0.84 -0.53
C GLY A 88 1.12 0.52 0.46
N LEU A 89 0.66 -0.74 0.51
CA LEU A 89 -0.27 -1.22 1.54
C LEU A 89 0.44 -1.78 2.78
N MET A 90 1.73 -2.11 2.66
CA MET A 90 2.55 -2.71 3.72
C MET A 90 3.58 -1.74 4.33
N PHE A 91 3.98 -0.72 3.60
CA PHE A 91 4.90 0.32 4.04
C PHE A 91 4.33 1.68 3.69
N GLU A 92 4.60 2.66 4.54
CA GLU A 92 4.03 4.01 4.44
C GLU A 92 5.15 5.06 4.45
N PRO A 93 5.02 6.15 3.66
CA PRO A 93 6.03 7.19 3.58
C PRO A 93 6.01 8.13 4.79
N LEU A 94 7.03 8.97 4.92
CA LEU A 94 7.04 10.05 5.92
C LEU A 94 5.87 11.01 5.70
N VAL A 95 5.72 11.47 4.46
CA VAL A 95 4.73 12.48 4.05
C VAL A 95 4.11 12.07 2.72
N SER A 96 2.85 12.44 2.50
CA SER A 96 2.15 12.25 1.23
C SER A 96 1.53 13.56 0.74
N LEU A 97 0.97 13.54 -0.46
CA LEU A 97 0.19 14.65 -1.01
C LEU A 97 -1.24 14.58 -0.49
N HIS A 98 -1.81 15.72 -0.13
CA HIS A 98 -3.21 15.82 0.28
C HIS A 98 -4.13 15.44 -0.88
N SER A 99 -5.22 14.71 -0.60
CA SER A 99 -6.08 14.10 -1.62
C SER A 99 -6.78 15.10 -2.55
N THR A 100 -6.98 16.34 -2.09
CA THR A 100 -7.72 17.37 -2.84
C THR A 100 -7.03 18.73 -2.87
N GLU A 101 -5.91 18.90 -2.16
CA GLU A 101 -5.22 20.18 -2.04
C GLU A 101 -3.76 19.97 -2.44
N ASP A 102 -3.13 20.98 -3.05
CA ASP A 102 -1.72 20.91 -3.43
C ASP A 102 -0.83 21.26 -2.23
N ARG A 103 -0.91 20.42 -1.20
CA ARG A 103 -0.12 20.53 0.03
C ARG A 103 0.19 19.16 0.62
N GLU A 104 1.09 19.16 1.55
CA GLU A 104 1.60 17.99 2.24
C GLU A 104 0.67 17.50 3.35
N ILE A 105 0.70 16.18 3.59
CA ILE A 105 0.08 15.55 4.76
C ILE A 105 1.04 14.56 5.41
N GLY A 106 1.26 14.70 6.72
CA GLY A 106 2.11 13.79 7.49
C GLY A 106 1.50 12.40 7.63
N ILE A 107 2.21 11.38 7.13
CA ILE A 107 1.79 9.97 7.22
C ILE A 107 2.53 9.30 8.37
N LEU A 108 3.78 8.87 8.17
CA LEU A 108 4.62 8.37 9.25
C LEU A 108 5.22 9.52 10.10
N ALA A 109 5.46 10.68 9.47
CA ALA A 109 5.85 11.89 10.17
C ALA A 109 4.63 12.54 10.86
N GLU A 110 4.80 12.95 12.12
CA GLU A 110 3.88 13.84 12.84
C GLU A 110 4.04 15.28 12.36
N SER A 111 5.27 15.70 12.10
CA SER A 111 5.58 17.03 11.58
C SER A 111 6.85 17.03 10.74
N PHE A 112 7.03 18.06 9.92
CA PHE A 112 8.25 18.28 9.16
C PHE A 112 8.52 19.78 9.00
N GLU A 113 9.78 20.12 8.78
CA GLU A 113 10.27 21.48 8.57
C GLU A 113 11.22 21.52 7.38
N ILE A 114 11.17 22.62 6.62
CA ILE A 114 12.07 22.89 5.50
C ILE A 114 12.89 24.10 5.88
N SER A 115 14.22 24.01 5.77
CA SER A 115 15.12 25.14 6.04
C SER A 115 14.89 26.29 5.05
N GLU A 116 15.25 27.51 5.44
CA GLU A 116 15.08 28.71 4.61
C GLU A 116 15.80 28.63 3.25
N ASP A 117 16.92 27.89 3.19
CA ASP A 117 17.67 27.65 1.95
C ASP A 117 17.08 26.54 1.06
N GLY A 118 16.01 25.89 1.50
CA GLY A 118 15.32 24.82 0.78
C GLY A 118 16.12 23.52 0.63
N LYS A 119 17.22 23.33 1.39
CA LYS A 119 18.10 22.16 1.28
C LYS A 119 17.90 21.11 2.37
N THR A 120 17.49 21.51 3.57
CA THR A 120 17.38 20.62 4.73
C THR A 120 15.94 20.38 5.10
N PHE A 121 15.59 19.10 5.24
CA PHE A 121 14.27 18.63 5.61
C PHE A 121 14.37 17.88 6.93
N THR A 122 13.71 18.39 7.96
CA THR A 122 13.66 17.73 9.27
C THR A 122 12.32 17.08 9.44
N PHE A 123 12.30 15.79 9.78
CA PHE A 123 11.08 15.01 9.99
C PHE A 123 11.05 14.51 11.43
N ARG A 124 9.91 14.71 12.09
CA ARG A 124 9.60 14.12 13.40
C ARG A 124 8.57 13.02 13.20
N LEU A 125 8.91 11.80 13.56
CA LEU A 125 8.07 10.62 13.45
C LEU A 125 6.96 10.63 14.50
N ASP A 126 5.82 10.03 14.15
CA ASP A 126 4.72 9.86 15.10
C ASP A 126 5.14 8.92 16.26
N PRO A 127 5.05 9.35 17.54
CA PRO A 127 5.47 8.55 18.68
C PRO A 127 4.63 7.27 18.86
N LYS A 128 3.47 7.16 18.21
CA LYS A 128 2.61 5.98 18.17
C LYS A 128 2.98 5.01 17.06
N ALA A 129 3.87 5.37 16.14
CA ALA A 129 4.26 4.55 15.01
C ALA A 129 4.85 3.19 15.43
N ARG A 130 4.24 2.09 14.97
CA ARG A 130 4.65 0.71 15.28
C ARG A 130 4.68 -0.18 14.04
N PHE A 131 5.68 -1.05 13.98
CA PHE A 131 5.66 -2.20 13.09
C PHE A 131 4.62 -3.24 13.54
N SER A 132 4.31 -4.21 12.67
CA SER A 132 3.37 -5.31 12.93
C SER A 132 3.81 -6.30 14.01
N ASP A 133 5.07 -6.25 14.44
CA ASP A 133 5.58 -6.99 15.60
C ASP A 133 5.45 -6.18 16.91
N GLY A 134 4.85 -4.98 16.86
CA GLY A 134 4.65 -4.10 18.00
C GLY A 134 5.86 -3.24 18.37
N LYS A 135 7.00 -3.36 17.67
CA LYS A 135 8.17 -2.50 17.94
C LYS A 135 7.92 -1.08 17.48
N LYS A 136 8.53 -0.13 18.21
CA LYS A 136 8.54 1.30 17.86
C LYS A 136 9.28 1.51 16.55
N ILE A 137 8.68 2.30 15.67
CA ILE A 137 9.39 2.86 14.52
C ILE A 137 10.20 4.06 15.02
N THR A 138 11.46 4.14 14.59
CA THR A 138 12.42 5.15 15.02
C THR A 138 13.12 5.80 13.83
N ALA A 139 13.82 6.91 14.08
CA ALA A 139 14.66 7.57 13.08
C ALA A 139 15.74 6.64 12.50
N GLU A 140 16.19 5.64 13.27
CA GLU A 140 17.13 4.63 12.77
C GLU A 140 16.56 3.74 11.67
N ASP A 141 15.25 3.46 11.70
CA ASP A 141 14.58 2.62 10.70
C ASP A 141 14.46 3.34 9.35
N VAL A 142 14.31 4.68 9.39
CA VAL A 142 14.27 5.55 8.21
C VAL A 142 15.68 5.81 7.66
N GLN A 143 16.67 6.03 8.53
CA GLN A 143 18.06 6.10 8.10
C GLN A 143 18.51 4.76 7.48
N PHE A 144 18.08 3.63 8.06
CA PHE A 144 18.37 2.30 7.53
C PHE A 144 17.75 2.07 6.14
N TYR A 145 16.57 2.63 5.86
CA TYR A 145 16.02 2.66 4.50
C TYR A 145 17.02 3.30 3.53
N TYR A 146 17.51 4.50 3.83
CA TYR A 146 18.51 5.16 2.99
C TYR A 146 19.76 4.32 2.80
N ASP A 147 20.29 3.73 3.88
CA ASP A 147 21.50 2.90 3.83
C ASP A 147 21.31 1.68 2.92
N VAL A 148 20.19 0.97 3.06
CA VAL A 148 19.86 -0.19 2.22
C VAL A 148 19.73 0.20 0.76
N ILE A 149 19.02 1.30 0.47
CA ILE A 149 18.85 1.75 -0.90
C ILE A 149 20.19 2.21 -1.49
N MET A 150 21.06 2.86 -0.72
CA MET A 150 22.32 3.41 -1.24
C MET A 150 23.49 2.42 -1.24
N ASP A 151 23.40 1.27 -0.56
CA ASP A 151 24.45 0.25 -0.57
C ASP A 151 24.71 -0.24 -2.02
N PRO A 152 25.96 -0.11 -2.53
CA PRO A 152 26.30 -0.56 -3.89
C PRO A 152 26.05 -2.06 -4.14
N LYS A 153 25.99 -2.89 -3.09
CA LYS A 153 25.69 -4.34 -3.19
C LYS A 153 24.21 -4.61 -3.44
N ASN A 154 23.32 -3.69 -3.10
CA ASN A 154 21.88 -3.87 -3.24
C ASN A 154 21.39 -3.43 -4.63
N LEU A 155 20.51 -4.24 -5.22
CA LEU A 155 19.96 -4.06 -6.55
C LEU A 155 18.78 -3.07 -6.53
N THR A 156 19.04 -1.82 -6.16
CA THR A 156 18.03 -0.75 -5.97
C THR A 156 18.18 0.44 -6.93
N PRO A 157 18.43 0.22 -8.24
CA PRO A 157 18.96 1.25 -9.13
C PRO A 157 18.04 2.46 -9.30
N ILE A 158 16.72 2.25 -9.42
CA ILE A 158 15.77 3.35 -9.67
C ILE A 158 15.71 4.30 -8.46
N PHE A 159 15.71 3.75 -7.25
CA PHE A 159 15.62 4.52 -6.01
C PHE A 159 16.94 5.21 -5.64
N LYS A 160 18.09 4.62 -6.02
CA LYS A 160 19.41 5.26 -5.86
C LYS A 160 19.51 6.60 -6.57
N VAL A 161 18.85 6.77 -7.73
CA VAL A 161 18.91 8.02 -8.50
C VAL A 161 18.40 9.19 -7.68
N GLY A 162 17.21 9.06 -7.09
CA GLY A 162 16.61 10.10 -6.26
C GLY A 162 17.41 10.32 -4.96
N LEU A 163 17.72 9.24 -4.24
CA LEU A 163 18.41 9.33 -2.96
C LEU A 163 19.86 9.82 -3.05
N SER A 164 20.53 9.67 -4.21
CA SER A 164 21.90 10.15 -4.42
C SER A 164 22.06 11.66 -4.29
N ARG A 165 20.95 12.41 -4.39
CA ARG A 165 20.90 13.87 -4.24
C ARG A 165 21.06 14.34 -2.80
N PHE A 166 20.96 13.44 -1.83
CA PHE A 166 21.08 13.76 -0.41
C PHE A 166 22.40 13.26 0.16
N GLU A 167 22.85 13.95 1.20
CA GLU A 167 23.74 13.36 2.19
C GLU A 167 23.02 12.26 2.95
N ARG A 168 23.79 11.37 3.58
CA ARG A 168 23.22 10.33 4.45
C ARG A 168 22.40 11.00 5.57
N PRO A 169 21.14 10.59 5.82
CA PRO A 169 20.29 11.19 6.85
C PRO A 169 20.99 11.21 8.22
N VAL A 170 20.79 12.28 8.98
CA VAL A 170 21.34 12.48 10.32
C VAL A 170 20.24 12.26 11.35
N ILE A 171 20.50 11.39 12.34
CA ILE A 171 19.58 11.18 13.47
C ILE A 171 19.83 12.29 14.49
N ILE A 172 18.79 13.07 14.79
CA ILE A 172 18.82 14.10 15.85
C ILE A 172 18.46 13.43 17.19
N ASP A 173 17.41 12.62 17.20
CA ASP A 173 16.99 11.82 18.34
C ASP A 173 16.19 10.58 17.86
N SER A 174 15.65 9.78 18.79
CA SER A 174 14.92 8.54 18.45
C SER A 174 13.74 8.70 17.48
N LEU A 175 13.12 9.88 17.43
CA LEU A 175 11.96 10.18 16.59
C LEU A 175 12.25 11.28 15.56
N THR A 176 13.43 11.90 15.58
CA THR A 176 13.73 13.03 14.70
C THR A 176 14.95 12.74 13.83
N LEU A 177 14.81 12.95 12.52
CA LEU A 177 15.91 12.89 11.56
C LEU A 177 15.94 14.13 10.66
N SER A 178 17.13 14.45 10.18
CA SER A 178 17.38 15.53 9.23
C SER A 178 17.98 14.95 7.95
N ILE A 179 17.48 15.41 6.81
CA ILE A 179 17.90 14.99 5.48
C ILE A 179 18.32 16.25 4.71
N THR A 180 19.60 16.32 4.34
CA THR A 180 20.15 17.49 3.63
C THR A 180 20.45 17.14 2.18
N ALA A 181 19.89 17.90 1.26
CA ALA A 181 20.19 17.81 -0.16
C ALA A 181 21.53 18.49 -0.50
N LYS A 182 22.30 17.88 -1.40
CA LYS A 182 23.55 18.43 -1.93
C LYS A 182 23.31 19.74 -2.67
N GLU A 183 22.26 19.75 -3.49
CA GLU A 183 21.84 20.92 -4.27
C GLU A 183 20.35 21.20 -4.14
N VAL A 184 19.94 22.45 -4.37
CA VAL A 184 18.53 22.84 -4.40
C VAL A 184 17.88 22.24 -5.64
N HIS A 185 16.74 21.59 -5.47
CA HIS A 185 15.96 21.05 -6.57
C HIS A 185 14.48 20.92 -6.15
N TRP A 186 13.56 21.27 -7.04
CA TRP A 186 12.11 21.32 -6.78
C TRP A 186 11.55 20.02 -6.19
N GLY A 187 12.00 18.87 -6.67
CA GLY A 187 11.57 17.56 -6.17
C GLY A 187 12.32 17.02 -4.95
N ASN A 188 13.24 17.76 -4.31
CA ASN A 188 14.00 17.24 -3.17
C ASN A 188 13.08 16.90 -1.99
N PHE A 189 12.11 17.78 -1.71
CA PHE A 189 11.19 17.54 -0.60
C PHE A 189 10.45 16.22 -0.77
N TRP A 190 9.85 15.97 -1.95
CA TRP A 190 9.09 14.77 -2.22
C TRP A 190 9.93 13.48 -2.20
N GLU A 191 11.19 13.55 -2.63
CA GLU A 191 12.11 12.42 -2.56
C GLU A 191 12.49 12.08 -1.11
N ALA A 192 12.74 13.09 -0.27
CA ALA A 192 12.99 12.89 1.16
C ALA A 192 11.73 12.42 1.91
N ALA A 193 10.58 13.04 1.63
CA ALA A 193 9.26 12.69 2.15
C ALA A 193 8.82 11.27 1.79
N GLY A 194 9.25 10.76 0.63
CA GLY A 194 8.95 9.42 0.15
C GLY A 194 9.78 8.31 0.80
N MET A 195 10.74 8.64 1.67
CA MET A 195 11.47 7.63 2.44
C MET A 195 10.52 6.85 3.35
N LEU A 196 10.86 5.58 3.59
CA LEU A 196 10.08 4.66 4.40
C LEU A 196 10.86 4.25 5.66
N ALA A 197 10.21 3.60 6.60
CA ALA A 197 10.88 2.93 7.72
C ALA A 197 11.02 1.43 7.43
N PHE A 198 12.25 0.96 7.24
CA PHE A 198 12.54 -0.48 7.15
C PHE A 198 12.78 -1.07 8.54
N PRO A 199 12.29 -2.28 8.84
CA PRO A 199 12.46 -2.92 10.14
C PRO A 199 13.93 -3.31 10.33
N LYS A 200 14.77 -2.37 10.77
CA LYS A 200 16.22 -2.53 10.90
C LYS A 200 16.56 -3.72 11.78
N HIS A 201 15.79 -3.94 12.84
CA HIS A 201 15.97 -5.07 13.75
C HIS A 201 15.81 -6.45 13.11
N LEU A 202 15.14 -6.52 11.96
CA LEU A 202 14.94 -7.76 11.21
C LEU A 202 15.89 -7.85 10.01
N TRP A 203 16.07 -6.74 9.27
CA TRP A 203 16.71 -6.78 7.95
C TRP A 203 18.22 -6.48 7.97
N LYS A 204 18.76 -5.90 9.04
CA LYS A 204 20.17 -5.44 9.08
C LYS A 204 21.22 -6.53 8.78
N ASP A 205 20.91 -7.79 9.14
CA ASP A 205 21.83 -8.92 9.00
C ASP A 205 21.46 -9.82 7.81
N LEU A 206 20.46 -9.44 7.02
CA LEU A 206 20.01 -10.18 5.85
C LEU A 206 20.65 -9.65 4.57
N ASP A 207 20.85 -10.52 3.58
CA ASP A 207 21.06 -10.07 2.21
C ASP A 207 19.75 -9.48 1.68
N PHE A 208 19.69 -8.16 1.51
CA PHE A 208 18.50 -7.48 1.02
C PHE A 208 18.04 -8.01 -0.33
N ASN A 209 18.98 -8.43 -1.20
CA ASN A 209 18.66 -8.99 -2.52
C ASN A 209 17.94 -10.34 -2.43
N SER A 210 18.06 -11.05 -1.30
CA SER A 210 17.34 -12.31 -1.06
C SER A 210 15.88 -12.10 -0.63
N ILE A 211 15.51 -10.90 -0.16
CA ILE A 211 14.15 -10.56 0.27
C ILE A 211 13.28 -10.36 -0.97
N ARG A 212 12.47 -11.37 -1.32
CA ARG A 212 11.64 -11.35 -2.55
C ARG A 212 10.15 -11.34 -2.29
N TYR A 213 9.64 -12.31 -1.54
CA TYR A 213 8.19 -12.51 -1.35
C TYR A 213 7.74 -12.44 0.10
N ASP A 214 8.67 -12.61 1.05
CA ASP A 214 8.35 -12.70 2.48
C ASP A 214 8.66 -11.38 3.18
N PHE A 215 7.61 -10.76 3.71
CA PHE A 215 7.64 -9.50 4.46
C PHE A 215 6.88 -9.71 5.77
N PRO A 216 7.48 -10.42 6.74
CA PRO A 216 6.78 -10.82 7.96
C PRO A 216 6.50 -9.62 8.89
N ILE A 217 7.27 -8.54 8.73
CA ILE A 217 7.15 -7.31 9.51
C ILE A 217 6.95 -6.13 8.56
N VAL A 218 5.87 -5.38 8.80
CA VAL A 218 5.40 -4.27 7.97
C VAL A 218 5.01 -3.09 8.84
N SER A 219 4.99 -1.87 8.30
CA SER A 219 4.56 -0.67 9.05
C SER A 219 3.10 -0.30 8.78
N GLY A 220 2.61 -0.57 7.57
CA GLY A 220 1.33 -0.13 7.03
C GLY A 220 0.10 -0.98 7.42
N PRO A 221 -1.08 -0.67 6.85
CA PRO A 221 -2.38 -1.21 7.24
C PRO A 221 -2.65 -2.67 6.84
N TYR A 222 -1.87 -3.25 5.93
CA TYR A 222 -2.02 -4.64 5.52
C TYR A 222 -0.70 -5.41 5.64
N LYS A 223 -0.81 -6.73 5.68
CA LYS A 223 0.31 -7.66 5.56
C LYS A 223 -0.08 -8.85 4.68
N ILE A 224 0.90 -9.55 4.13
CA ILE A 224 0.65 -10.77 3.36
C ILE A 224 0.11 -11.84 4.30
N LYS A 225 -1.09 -12.35 3.98
CA LYS A 225 -1.70 -13.50 4.65
C LYS A 225 -1.28 -14.80 3.99
N THR A 226 -1.37 -14.85 2.67
CA THR A 226 -0.93 -16.01 1.88
C THR A 226 -0.59 -15.58 0.47
N PHE A 227 0.30 -16.31 -0.18
CA PHE A 227 0.64 -16.14 -1.58
C PHE A 227 0.69 -17.50 -2.25
N ARG A 228 0.18 -17.57 -3.47
CA ARG A 228 0.38 -18.70 -4.37
C ARG A 228 0.97 -18.19 -5.66
N GLU A 229 2.17 -18.66 -5.96
CA GLU A 229 2.89 -18.34 -7.18
C GLU A 229 2.02 -18.55 -8.41
N ASP A 230 2.09 -17.59 -9.34
CA ASP A 230 1.30 -17.51 -10.57
C ASP A 230 -0.23 -17.56 -10.40
N ARG A 231 -0.74 -17.34 -9.18
CA ARG A 231 -2.18 -17.45 -8.88
C ARG A 231 -2.73 -16.20 -8.20
N PHE A 232 -2.26 -15.87 -7.00
CA PHE A 232 -2.74 -14.72 -6.24
C PHE A 232 -1.83 -14.39 -5.05
N VAL A 233 -1.88 -13.15 -4.61
CA VAL A 233 -1.45 -12.71 -3.28
C VAL A 233 -2.69 -12.30 -2.51
N GLU A 234 -2.81 -12.72 -1.26
CA GLU A 234 -3.89 -12.32 -0.36
C GLU A 234 -3.30 -11.53 0.78
N LEU A 235 -3.78 -10.30 0.96
CA LEU A 235 -3.45 -9.42 2.06
C LEU A 235 -4.53 -9.48 3.13
N GLU A 236 -4.13 -9.40 4.39
CA GLU A 236 -5.04 -9.19 5.51
C GLU A 236 -4.83 -7.84 6.17
N ARG A 237 -5.94 -7.22 6.57
CA ARG A 237 -5.94 -5.95 7.28
C ARG A 237 -5.41 -6.13 8.70
N ARG A 238 -4.49 -5.26 9.10
CA ARG A 238 -3.92 -5.20 10.44
C ARG A 238 -4.83 -4.41 11.38
N ALA A 239 -5.55 -5.09 12.27
CA ALA A 239 -6.36 -4.42 13.29
C ALA A 239 -5.52 -3.60 14.29
N ASP A 240 -4.25 -3.97 14.46
CA ASP A 240 -3.26 -3.34 15.34
C ASP A 240 -2.55 -2.13 14.71
N TRP A 241 -2.86 -1.77 13.46
CA TRP A 241 -2.15 -0.70 12.77
C TRP A 241 -2.33 0.65 13.47
N TRP A 242 -1.20 1.21 13.90
CA TRP A 242 -1.11 2.47 14.64
C TRP A 242 -1.75 3.65 13.90
N GLY A 243 -1.71 3.64 12.56
CA GLY A 243 -2.24 4.72 11.72
C GLY A 243 -3.75 4.95 11.86
N PHE A 244 -4.52 4.01 12.41
CA PHE A 244 -5.94 4.23 12.70
C PHE A 244 -6.19 5.27 13.81
N GLN A 245 -5.15 5.70 14.52
CA GLN A 245 -5.21 6.83 15.46
C GLN A 245 -5.08 8.19 14.77
N LYS A 246 -4.97 8.23 13.43
CA LYS A 246 -5.05 9.45 12.63
C LYS A 246 -6.41 9.55 11.98
N LYS A 247 -7.09 10.69 12.13
CA LYS A 247 -8.37 10.99 11.45
C LYS A 247 -8.24 10.87 9.93
N TRP A 248 -7.05 11.14 9.39
CA TRP A 248 -6.73 11.01 7.97
C TRP A 248 -6.99 9.59 7.42
N ASN A 249 -6.92 8.57 8.28
CA ASN A 249 -7.11 7.17 7.91
C ASN A 249 -8.51 6.64 8.21
N HIS A 250 -9.41 7.46 8.78
CA HIS A 250 -10.80 7.05 9.01
C HIS A 250 -11.53 6.94 7.67
N GLY A 251 -12.33 5.88 7.51
CA GLY A 251 -12.98 5.56 6.23
C GLY A 251 -12.07 4.94 5.16
N LYS A 252 -10.79 4.66 5.48
CA LYS A 252 -9.80 4.06 4.57
C LYS A 252 -9.38 2.67 5.04
N TYR A 253 -8.84 1.89 4.10
CA TYR A 253 -8.32 0.55 4.36
C TYR A 253 -9.39 -0.37 4.98
N ASN A 254 -10.57 -0.42 4.36
CA ASN A 254 -11.76 -1.02 4.96
C ASN A 254 -11.83 -2.55 4.82
N PHE A 255 -11.39 -3.10 3.69
CA PHE A 255 -11.52 -4.54 3.45
C PHE A 255 -10.66 -5.35 4.43
N GLN A 256 -11.23 -6.40 5.03
CA GLN A 256 -10.47 -7.35 5.85
C GLN A 256 -9.47 -8.14 4.99
N THR A 257 -9.83 -8.38 3.73
CA THR A 257 -8.99 -9.12 2.79
C THR A 257 -8.96 -8.43 1.43
N ILE A 258 -7.77 -8.31 0.87
CA ILE A 258 -7.56 -7.88 -0.52
C ILE A 258 -6.87 -9.03 -1.23
N ARG A 259 -7.40 -9.47 -2.37
CA ARG A 259 -6.84 -10.56 -3.16
C ARG A 259 -6.77 -10.22 -4.64
#